data_AF-A0A934FTQ2-F1
#
_entry.id   AF-A0A934FTQ2-F1
#
_cell.length_a   1.000
_cell.length_b   1.000
_cell.length_c   1.000
_cell.angle_alpha   90.00
_cell.angle_beta   90.00
_cell.angle_gamma   90.00
#
_symmetry.space_group_name_H-M   'P 1'
#
loop_
_entity.id
_entity.type
_entity.pdbx_description
1 polymer ?
#
loop_
_entity_poly.entity_id
_entity_poly.type
_entity_poly.pdbx_seq_one_letter_code
_entity_poly.pdbx_strand_id
1 'polypeptide(L)'
;MRRFSIVLVLLCAVHARAQNGCLDQSYLPVSVNNGLEITANQTVTQTFTVGIAGLLTAIDVANLNHHRGTPTASLELRIVATDSTGVPNGATLASLSFLPSQVPATRGTLAVDLSPFAIFVTPGTVLGLRLSSLAVPGTQTYAWWGEALGTLHYAGGMVFLRDTTPLSVWDLSFQSFVGAPAAWRHYGTGHPGRLGVPSLSASAPPQLGASIDVIAGNSSGASSTAALLAGFAPDNLATPFGGALLVQVAASFTIPVPALGARVPLSIPATSSLCGVSVFFQSAKIDGGATLASLSFLPSQVPATRGTLAVDL
;
A
#
# COMPACT_ATOMS: atom_id res chain seq x y z
N MET A 1 -23.76 27.93 -6.71
CA MET A 1 -22.39 27.49 -6.37
C MET A 1 -22.00 26.33 -7.26
N ARG A 2 -21.08 26.52 -8.23
CA ARG A 2 -20.53 25.43 -9.03
C ARG A 2 -19.41 24.77 -8.22
N ARG A 3 -19.56 23.49 -7.85
CA ARG A 3 -18.47 22.71 -7.27
C ARG A 3 -17.43 22.49 -8.37
N PHE A 4 -16.32 23.24 -8.33
CA PHE A 4 -15.15 22.92 -9.14
C PHE A 4 -14.58 21.61 -8.58
N SER A 5 -14.98 20.48 -9.17
CA SER A 5 -14.25 19.23 -8.98
C SER A 5 -12.98 19.37 -9.81
N ILE A 6 -11.86 19.67 -9.15
CA ILE A 6 -10.54 19.55 -9.75
C ILE A 6 -10.30 18.05 -9.89
N VAL A 7 -10.73 17.50 -11.04
CA VAL A 7 -10.42 16.12 -11.39
C VAL A 7 -9.01 16.16 -11.96
N LEU A 8 -8.02 15.73 -11.17
CA LEU A 8 -6.76 15.28 -11.74
C LEU A 8 -7.11 14.03 -12.56
N VAL A 9 -7.41 14.23 -13.84
CA VAL A 9 -7.75 13.15 -14.76
C VAL A 9 -6.46 12.41 -15.09
N LEU A 10 -6.04 11.51 -14.21
CA LEU A 10 -5.20 10.39 -14.58
C LEU A 10 -6.15 9.33 -15.14
N LEU A 11 -6.34 9.36 -16.46
CA LEU A 11 -7.25 8.49 -17.22
C LEU A 11 -6.87 7.01 -17.02
N CYS A 12 -7.61 6.33 -16.13
CA CYS A 12 -8.15 4.97 -16.23
C CYS A 12 -8.66 4.56 -14.83
N ALA A 13 -9.93 4.84 -14.54
CA ALA A 13 -10.58 4.38 -13.31
C ALA A 13 -10.95 2.89 -13.44
N VAL A 14 -9.94 2.03 -13.34
CA VAL A 14 -10.19 0.65 -12.89
C VAL A 14 -10.46 0.76 -11.39
N HIS A 15 -11.49 0.07 -10.88
CA HIS A 15 -11.73 -0.05 -9.43
C HIS A 15 -10.62 -0.91 -8.82
N ALA A 16 -9.42 -0.35 -8.72
CA ALA A 16 -8.34 -0.96 -7.99
C ALA A 16 -8.66 -0.82 -6.50
N ARG A 17 -8.67 -1.95 -5.79
CA ARG A 17 -8.73 -1.92 -4.32
C ARG A 17 -7.56 -1.09 -3.80
N ALA A 18 -7.81 -0.35 -2.73
CA ALA A 18 -6.72 0.33 -2.04
C ALA A 18 -5.67 -0.71 -1.64
N GLN A 19 -4.45 -0.57 -2.17
CA GLN A 19 -3.35 -1.48 -1.86
C GLN A 19 -2.71 -0.99 -0.57
N ASN A 20 -2.81 -1.79 0.49
CA ASN A 20 -2.23 -1.48 1.80
C ASN A 20 -0.70 -1.71 1.84
N GLY A 21 0.02 -1.65 0.73
CA GLY A 21 1.46 -1.92 0.73
C GLY A 21 2.06 -1.90 -0.67
N CYS A 22 3.35 -2.21 -0.71
CA CYS A 22 4.13 -2.22 -1.92
C CYS A 22 4.37 -3.63 -2.39
N LEU A 23 4.22 -3.85 -3.71
CA LEU A 23 4.47 -5.15 -4.30
C LEU A 23 5.91 -5.57 -3.98
N ASP A 24 6.02 -6.66 -3.22
CA ASP A 24 7.28 -7.21 -2.74
C ASP A 24 7.70 -8.41 -3.61
N GLN A 25 6.87 -9.45 -3.65
CA GLN A 25 7.05 -10.60 -4.54
C GLN A 25 5.86 -10.74 -5.49
N SER A 26 6.11 -11.25 -6.70
CA SER A 26 5.07 -11.46 -7.69
C SER A 26 5.39 -12.61 -8.63
N TYR A 27 4.50 -13.59 -8.68
CA TYR A 27 4.49 -14.59 -9.73
C TYR A 27 3.05 -14.82 -10.19
N LEU A 28 2.76 -14.35 -11.40
CA LEU A 28 1.43 -14.42 -12.04
C LEU A 28 1.59 -15.01 -13.45
N PRO A 29 1.89 -16.31 -13.58
CA PRO A 29 2.03 -16.95 -14.88
C PRO A 29 0.74 -16.85 -15.71
N VAL A 30 0.89 -16.59 -17.01
CA VAL A 30 -0.23 -16.38 -17.94
C VAL A 30 -0.96 -17.70 -18.25
N SER A 31 -0.22 -18.80 -18.28
CA SER A 31 -0.74 -20.15 -18.42
C SER A 31 -0.32 -20.93 -17.19
N VAL A 32 -1.22 -21.76 -16.67
CA VAL A 32 -0.88 -22.74 -15.63
C VAL A 32 -1.56 -24.05 -15.97
N ASN A 33 -0.75 -25.08 -16.20
CA ASN A 33 -1.24 -26.42 -16.52
C ASN A 33 -1.27 -27.35 -15.30
N ASN A 34 -0.57 -26.96 -14.23
CA ASN A 34 -0.37 -27.78 -13.07
C ASN A 34 -0.84 -27.08 -11.80
N GLY A 35 -1.48 -27.84 -10.91
CA GLY A 35 -1.94 -27.33 -9.63
C GLY A 35 -1.80 -28.39 -8.55
N LEU A 36 -1.57 -27.93 -7.33
CA LEU A 36 -1.48 -28.80 -6.17
C LEU A 36 -2.81 -28.79 -5.44
N GLU A 37 -3.34 -29.98 -5.22
CA GLU A 37 -4.58 -30.18 -4.46
C GLU A 37 -4.34 -29.89 -2.98
N ILE A 38 -5.28 -29.21 -2.33
CA ILE A 38 -5.24 -28.86 -0.91
C ILE A 38 -6.32 -29.65 -0.18
N THR A 39 -5.90 -30.52 0.72
CA THR A 39 -6.76 -31.50 1.40
C THR A 39 -6.35 -31.71 2.86
N ALA A 40 -7.13 -32.49 3.61
CA ALA A 40 -6.84 -32.85 5.01
C ALA A 40 -5.49 -33.55 5.17
N ASN A 41 -5.03 -34.26 4.12
CA ASN A 41 -3.78 -35.01 4.14
C ASN A 41 -2.71 -34.36 3.24
N GLN A 42 -2.94 -33.16 2.71
CA GLN A 42 -1.99 -32.46 1.86
C GLN A 42 -2.13 -30.95 2.05
N THR A 43 -1.31 -30.42 2.95
CA THR A 43 -1.06 -28.97 3.02
C THR A 43 -0.03 -28.60 1.98
N VAL A 44 -0.17 -27.40 1.43
CA VAL A 44 0.71 -26.86 0.41
C VAL A 44 1.28 -25.56 0.95
N THR A 45 2.61 -25.46 1.03
CA THR A 45 3.30 -24.27 1.51
C THR A 45 4.26 -23.77 0.46
N GLN A 46 4.17 -22.51 0.05
CA GLN A 46 5.17 -21.85 -0.79
C GLN A 46 6.00 -20.91 0.08
N THR A 47 7.31 -21.08 0.10
CA THR A 47 8.20 -20.11 0.76
C THR A 47 8.59 -19.01 -0.19
N PHE A 48 8.94 -17.85 0.38
CA PHE A 48 9.42 -16.69 -0.35
C PHE A 48 10.36 -15.87 0.51
N THR A 49 11.34 -15.22 -0.12
CA THR A 49 12.23 -14.28 0.54
C THR A 49 11.66 -12.88 0.39
N VAL A 50 11.46 -12.20 1.52
CA VAL A 50 11.05 -10.81 1.56
C VAL A 50 12.14 -9.94 0.93
N GLY A 51 11.78 -9.05 0.00
CA GLY A 51 12.68 -8.09 -0.63
C GLY A 51 12.59 -6.68 -0.01
N ILE A 52 11.45 -6.35 0.57
CA ILE A 52 11.14 -5.03 1.14
C ILE A 52 11.01 -5.10 2.66
N ALA A 53 11.64 -4.16 3.37
CA ALA A 53 11.44 -3.97 4.81
C ALA A 53 10.09 -3.29 5.09
N GLY A 54 9.33 -3.76 6.07
CA GLY A 54 8.08 -3.12 6.50
C GLY A 54 7.13 -4.07 7.19
N LEU A 55 5.85 -3.72 7.20
CA LEU A 55 4.75 -4.58 7.62
C LEU A 55 4.27 -5.40 6.40
N LEU A 56 4.17 -6.73 6.52
CA LEU A 56 3.48 -7.56 5.53
C LEU A 56 1.98 -7.31 5.66
N THR A 57 1.42 -6.56 4.71
CA THR A 57 0.05 -6.05 4.82
C THR A 57 -0.96 -6.83 4.02
N ALA A 58 -0.55 -7.47 2.93
CA ALA A 58 -1.45 -8.30 2.14
C ALA A 58 -0.75 -9.41 1.38
N ILE A 59 -1.52 -10.42 1.02
CA ILE A 59 -1.18 -11.44 0.03
C ILE A 59 -2.36 -11.62 -0.90
N ASP A 60 -2.08 -11.67 -2.20
CA ASP A 60 -3.03 -12.06 -3.22
C ASP A 60 -2.69 -13.47 -3.70
N VAL A 61 -3.46 -14.48 -3.27
CA VAL A 61 -3.29 -15.87 -3.71
C VAL A 61 -3.95 -16.04 -5.07
N ALA A 62 -3.16 -16.03 -6.13
CA ALA A 62 -3.63 -16.07 -7.50
C ALA A 62 -3.79 -17.52 -7.99
N ASN A 63 -4.56 -17.70 -9.06
CA ASN A 63 -4.87 -18.99 -9.65
C ASN A 63 -5.27 -20.03 -8.58
N LEU A 64 -6.12 -19.63 -7.63
CA LEU A 64 -6.72 -20.51 -6.62
C LEU A 64 -8.16 -20.79 -7.03
N ASN A 65 -8.63 -22.03 -6.87
CA ASN A 65 -10.02 -22.36 -7.10
C ASN A 65 -10.51 -23.64 -6.40
N HIS A 66 -11.81 -23.89 -6.54
CA HIS A 66 -12.45 -25.16 -6.22
C HIS A 66 -12.00 -26.26 -7.19
N HIS A 67 -11.72 -27.45 -6.68
CA HIS A 67 -11.30 -28.64 -7.42
C HIS A 67 -12.33 -29.76 -7.22
N ARG A 68 -12.75 -30.41 -8.31
CA ARG A 68 -13.75 -31.51 -8.33
C ARG A 68 -15.15 -31.14 -7.80
N GLY A 69 -15.50 -29.86 -7.85
CA GLY A 69 -16.77 -29.30 -7.38
C GLY A 69 -16.59 -28.39 -6.18
N THR A 70 -17.68 -27.94 -5.57
CA THR A 70 -17.66 -26.98 -4.44
C THR A 70 -17.28 -27.66 -3.13
N PRO A 71 -16.17 -27.29 -2.48
CA PRO A 71 -15.79 -27.87 -1.19
C PRO A 71 -16.82 -27.55 -0.11
N THR A 72 -16.95 -28.44 0.87
CA THR A 72 -17.76 -28.21 2.08
C THR A 72 -16.92 -27.72 3.25
N ALA A 73 -15.63 -28.07 3.28
CA ALA A 73 -14.69 -27.61 4.29
C ALA A 73 -14.11 -26.23 3.94
N SER A 74 -13.83 -25.42 4.96
CA SER A 74 -13.13 -24.15 4.80
C SER A 74 -11.70 -24.34 4.26
N LEU A 75 -11.19 -23.31 3.60
CA LEU A 75 -9.77 -23.15 3.30
C LEU A 75 -9.12 -22.37 4.45
N GLU A 76 -8.04 -22.89 5.00
CA GLU A 76 -7.18 -22.17 5.95
C GLU A 76 -5.96 -21.62 5.22
N LEU A 77 -5.64 -20.38 5.49
CA LEU A 77 -4.40 -19.72 5.06
C LEU A 77 -3.59 -19.35 6.29
N ARG A 78 -2.30 -19.66 6.27
CA ARG A 78 -1.37 -19.26 7.32
C ARG A 78 -0.12 -18.62 6.75
N ILE A 79 0.39 -17.62 7.45
CA ILE A 79 1.78 -17.19 7.31
C ILE A 79 2.58 -17.94 8.37
N VAL A 80 3.61 -18.66 7.96
CA VAL A 80 4.45 -19.45 8.85
C VAL A 80 5.90 -18.98 8.78
N ALA A 81 6.62 -19.09 9.91
CA ALA A 81 8.05 -18.86 9.93
C ALA A 81 8.80 -20.05 9.31
N THR A 82 10.01 -19.79 8.85
CA THR A 82 10.95 -20.83 8.41
C THR A 82 12.15 -20.90 9.33
N ASP A 83 12.88 -22.01 9.27
CA ASP A 83 14.22 -22.10 9.85
C ASP A 83 15.28 -21.40 8.98
N SER A 84 16.54 -21.49 9.39
CA SER A 84 17.68 -20.88 8.68
C SER A 84 17.95 -21.47 7.29
N THR A 85 17.33 -22.59 6.96
CA THR A 85 17.43 -23.23 5.64
C THR A 85 16.24 -22.93 4.74
N GLY A 86 15.27 -22.14 5.23
CA GLY A 86 14.05 -21.80 4.50
C GLY A 86 12.96 -22.87 4.59
N VAL A 87 13.10 -23.88 5.45
CA VAL A 87 12.05 -24.91 5.65
C VAL A 87 11.03 -24.40 6.67
N PRO A 88 9.71 -24.54 6.44
CA PRO A 88 8.69 -24.16 7.41
C PRO A 88 8.87 -24.88 8.75
N ASN A 89 8.91 -24.13 9.85
CA ASN A 89 9.16 -24.69 11.20
C ASN A 89 7.88 -24.90 12.03
N GLY A 90 6.71 -24.69 11.42
CA GLY A 90 5.39 -24.83 12.04
C GLY A 90 4.93 -23.63 12.88
N ALA A 91 5.81 -22.67 13.21
CA ALA A 91 5.41 -21.47 13.94
C ALA A 91 4.51 -20.60 13.04
N THR A 92 3.27 -20.37 13.49
CA THR A 92 2.27 -19.59 12.75
C THR A 92 2.33 -18.13 13.18
N LEU A 93 2.53 -17.23 12.22
CA LEU A 93 2.56 -15.78 12.41
C LEU A 93 1.18 -15.13 12.17
N ALA A 94 0.41 -15.69 11.24
CA ALA A 94 -0.98 -15.31 11.00
C ALA A 94 -1.80 -16.51 10.53
N SER A 95 -3.11 -16.48 10.80
CA SER A 95 -4.04 -17.53 10.38
C SER A 95 -5.41 -16.95 10.06
N LEU A 96 -5.97 -17.31 8.91
CA LEU A 96 -7.32 -16.96 8.49
C LEU A 96 -8.06 -18.21 7.98
N SER A 97 -9.38 -18.20 8.10
CA SER A 97 -10.26 -19.25 7.58
C SER A 97 -11.28 -18.65 6.62
N PHE A 98 -11.44 -19.28 5.45
CA PHE A 98 -12.32 -18.84 4.39
C PHE A 98 -13.36 -19.92 4.11
N LEU A 99 -14.63 -19.53 4.11
CA LEU A 99 -15.73 -20.37 3.65
C LEU A 99 -15.57 -20.63 2.14
N PRO A 100 -16.07 -21.77 1.63
CA PRO A 100 -16.01 -22.08 0.20
C PRO A 100 -16.56 -20.97 -0.71
N SER A 101 -17.59 -20.25 -0.27
CA SER A 101 -18.18 -19.12 -1.00
C SER A 101 -17.29 -17.88 -1.10
N GLN A 102 -16.24 -17.79 -0.29
CA GLN A 102 -15.26 -16.69 -0.33
C GLN A 102 -14.05 -17.03 -1.21
N VAL A 103 -13.87 -18.31 -1.54
CA VAL A 103 -12.81 -18.78 -2.44
C VAL A 103 -13.36 -18.84 -3.88
N PRO A 104 -12.61 -18.38 -4.89
CA PRO A 104 -13.07 -18.44 -6.28
C PRO A 104 -13.49 -19.85 -6.72
N ALA A 105 -14.65 -19.97 -7.36
CA ALA A 105 -15.13 -21.27 -7.88
C ALA A 105 -14.34 -21.72 -9.12
N THR A 106 -13.93 -20.76 -9.95
CA THR A 106 -12.98 -20.92 -11.07
C THR A 106 -11.65 -20.28 -10.70
N ARG A 107 -10.58 -20.53 -11.49
CA ARG A 107 -9.26 -19.92 -11.24
C ARG A 107 -9.40 -18.41 -11.09
N GLY A 108 -9.04 -17.92 -9.90
CA GLY A 108 -9.11 -16.51 -9.55
C GLY A 108 -8.15 -16.15 -8.44
N THR A 109 -8.32 -14.94 -7.92
CA THR A 109 -7.46 -14.38 -6.86
C THR A 109 -8.24 -14.29 -5.56
N LEU A 110 -7.68 -14.86 -4.50
CA LEU A 110 -8.13 -14.63 -3.13
C LEU A 110 -7.25 -13.55 -2.49
N ALA A 111 -7.80 -12.35 -2.31
CA ALA A 111 -7.12 -11.24 -1.67
C ALA A 111 -7.24 -11.31 -0.15
N VAL A 112 -6.11 -11.20 0.55
CA VAL A 112 -5.99 -11.44 1.99
C VAL A 112 -5.36 -10.24 2.67
N ASP A 113 -6.09 -9.63 3.60
CA ASP A 113 -5.55 -8.56 4.47
C ASP A 113 -4.82 -9.18 5.66
N LEU A 114 -3.53 -8.89 5.75
CA LEU A 114 -2.64 -9.33 6.82
C LEU A 114 -2.27 -8.20 7.79
N SER A 115 -2.72 -6.96 7.51
CA SER A 115 -2.43 -5.78 8.33
C SER A 115 -2.79 -5.96 9.82
N PRO A 116 -3.90 -6.65 10.20
CA PRO A 116 -4.24 -6.87 11.60
C PRO A 116 -3.23 -7.72 12.40
N PHE A 117 -2.36 -8.49 11.73
CA PHE A 117 -1.41 -9.40 12.39
C PHE A 117 -0.06 -8.74 12.73
N ALA A 118 0.19 -7.51 12.28
CA ALA A 118 1.39 -6.76 12.61
C ALA A 118 2.73 -7.49 12.31
N ILE A 119 2.79 -8.26 11.20
CA ILE A 119 3.99 -9.04 10.83
C ILE A 119 5.07 -8.12 10.22
N PHE A 120 6.03 -7.70 11.04
CA PHE A 120 7.18 -6.94 10.57
C PHE A 120 8.24 -7.84 9.93
N VAL A 121 8.71 -7.44 8.75
CA VAL A 121 9.67 -8.18 7.95
C VAL A 121 10.83 -7.30 7.52
N THR A 122 11.99 -7.93 7.32
CA THR A 122 13.20 -7.30 6.78
C THR A 122 13.63 -8.00 5.49
N PRO A 123 14.36 -7.33 4.59
CA PRO A 123 14.89 -7.99 3.39
C PRO A 123 15.73 -9.19 3.76
N GLY A 124 15.52 -10.32 3.10
CA GLY A 124 16.17 -11.60 3.40
C GLY A 124 15.42 -12.48 4.40
N THR A 125 14.38 -11.97 5.09
CA THR A 125 13.49 -12.83 5.89
C THR A 125 12.77 -13.81 4.97
N VAL A 126 12.84 -15.11 5.28
CA VAL A 126 12.11 -16.15 4.55
C VAL A 126 10.83 -16.49 5.34
N LEU A 127 9.70 -16.48 4.65
CA LEU A 127 8.38 -16.83 5.19
C LEU A 127 7.73 -17.92 4.33
N GLY A 128 6.78 -18.65 4.92
CA GLY A 128 5.92 -19.60 4.20
C GLY A 128 4.48 -19.12 4.11
N LEU A 129 3.89 -19.18 2.93
CA LEU A 129 2.45 -19.08 2.69
C LEU A 129 1.87 -20.49 2.61
N ARG A 130 1.13 -20.89 3.65
CA ARG A 130 0.58 -22.25 3.81
C ARG A 130 -0.91 -22.26 3.59
N LEU A 131 -1.38 -23.16 2.73
CA LEU A 131 -2.78 -23.46 2.52
C LEU A 131 -3.11 -24.88 3.01
N SER A 132 -4.21 -25.01 3.73
CA SER A 132 -4.72 -26.29 4.23
C SER A 132 -6.25 -26.32 4.22
N SER A 133 -6.85 -27.51 4.23
CA SER A 133 -8.30 -27.67 4.37
C SER A 133 -8.59 -29.02 5.02
N LEU A 134 -9.74 -29.15 5.69
CA LEU A 134 -10.23 -30.44 6.19
C LEU A 134 -10.94 -31.28 5.12
N ALA A 135 -10.98 -30.83 3.87
CA ALA A 135 -11.57 -31.57 2.76
C ALA A 135 -10.89 -32.94 2.57
N VAL A 136 -11.68 -34.00 2.43
CA VAL A 136 -11.17 -35.37 2.30
C VAL A 136 -10.49 -35.54 0.93
N PRO A 137 -9.32 -36.18 0.84
CA PRO A 137 -8.69 -36.46 -0.45
C PRO A 137 -9.63 -37.21 -1.40
N GLY A 138 -9.68 -36.76 -2.66
CA GLY A 138 -10.53 -37.36 -3.69
C GLY A 138 -11.96 -36.81 -3.77
N THR A 139 -12.39 -35.97 -2.82
CA THR A 139 -13.70 -35.28 -2.85
C THR A 139 -13.59 -33.87 -3.46
N GLN A 140 -14.58 -33.01 -3.20
CA GLN A 140 -14.50 -31.58 -3.51
C GLN A 140 -13.45 -30.90 -2.62
N THR A 141 -12.41 -30.35 -3.23
CA THR A 141 -11.22 -29.82 -2.57
C THR A 141 -10.83 -28.45 -3.17
N TYR A 142 -9.71 -27.87 -2.74
CA TYR A 142 -9.17 -26.68 -3.40
C TYR A 142 -7.94 -27.06 -4.21
N ALA A 143 -7.60 -26.25 -5.22
CA ALA A 143 -6.34 -26.37 -5.94
C ALA A 143 -5.68 -25.00 -6.08
N TRP A 144 -4.37 -24.96 -5.80
CA TRP A 144 -3.53 -23.78 -6.02
C TRP A 144 -2.59 -24.05 -7.17
N TRP A 145 -2.67 -23.22 -8.20
CA TRP A 145 -1.98 -23.44 -9.46
C TRP A 145 -0.73 -22.59 -9.60
N GLY A 146 0.22 -23.15 -10.34
CA GLY A 146 1.51 -22.55 -10.62
C GLY A 146 2.15 -23.22 -11.82
N GLU A 147 3.45 -23.02 -11.99
CA GLU A 147 4.21 -23.78 -12.99
C GLU A 147 5.51 -24.29 -12.42
N ALA A 148 6.00 -25.35 -13.05
CA ALA A 148 7.32 -25.89 -12.82
C ALA A 148 8.24 -25.39 -13.94
N LEU A 149 8.78 -24.19 -13.80
CA LEU A 149 9.73 -23.66 -14.77
C LEU A 149 11.11 -23.68 -14.15
N GLY A 150 12.12 -24.15 -14.90
CA GLY A 150 13.50 -24.34 -14.46
C GLY A 150 14.24 -23.08 -13.97
N THR A 151 13.54 -21.96 -13.85
CA THR A 151 13.96 -20.74 -13.16
C THR A 151 13.00 -20.47 -12.01
N LEU A 152 13.51 -20.54 -10.78
CA LEU A 152 12.80 -20.12 -9.58
C LEU A 152 12.41 -18.64 -9.72
N HIS A 153 11.11 -18.34 -9.66
CA HIS A 153 10.54 -17.00 -9.78
C HIS A 153 10.52 -16.24 -8.46
N TYR A 154 10.46 -16.97 -7.34
CA TYR A 154 10.70 -16.39 -6.02
C TYR A 154 12.15 -16.64 -5.61
N ALA A 155 12.87 -15.57 -5.26
CA ALA A 155 14.23 -15.71 -4.74
C ALA A 155 14.22 -16.61 -3.49
N GLY A 156 14.89 -17.76 -3.55
CA GLY A 156 14.91 -18.75 -2.47
C GLY A 156 13.57 -19.41 -2.16
N GLY A 157 12.56 -19.26 -3.03
CA GLY A 157 11.25 -19.87 -2.83
C GLY A 157 11.27 -21.35 -3.12
N MET A 158 10.54 -22.11 -2.30
CA MET A 158 10.36 -23.55 -2.45
C MET A 158 8.93 -23.93 -2.08
N VAL A 159 8.36 -24.87 -2.82
CA VAL A 159 7.09 -25.49 -2.45
C VAL A 159 7.35 -26.66 -1.51
N PHE A 160 6.52 -26.82 -0.48
CA PHE A 160 6.51 -27.97 0.41
C PHE A 160 5.14 -28.62 0.41
N LEU A 161 5.13 -29.95 0.32
CA LEU A 161 3.97 -30.74 0.68
C LEU A 161 4.11 -31.18 2.15
N ARG A 162 3.05 -31.00 2.93
CA ARG A 162 3.03 -31.37 4.36
C ARG A 162 4.20 -30.78 5.15
N ASP A 163 4.69 -29.61 4.73
CA ASP A 163 5.80 -28.87 5.34
C ASP A 163 7.12 -29.67 5.46
N THR A 164 7.28 -30.78 4.72
CA THR A 164 8.40 -31.72 4.88
C THR A 164 9.09 -32.09 3.57
N THR A 165 8.35 -32.21 2.48
CA THR A 165 8.92 -32.61 1.18
C THR A 165 9.04 -31.39 0.27
N PRO A 166 10.26 -30.88 0.01
CA PRO A 166 10.44 -29.81 -0.95
C PRO A 166 10.18 -30.29 -2.38
N LEU A 167 9.43 -29.48 -3.13
CA LEU A 167 9.26 -29.57 -4.58
C LEU A 167 10.03 -28.41 -5.19
N SER A 168 11.35 -28.55 -5.29
CA SER A 168 12.29 -27.47 -5.62
C SER A 168 12.22 -26.93 -7.05
N VAL A 169 11.22 -27.35 -7.85
CA VAL A 169 11.07 -26.93 -9.24
C VAL A 169 9.73 -26.26 -9.52
N TRP A 170 8.94 -25.98 -8.48
CA TRP A 170 7.60 -25.38 -8.62
C TRP A 170 7.53 -24.05 -7.89
N ASP A 171 6.84 -23.10 -8.51
CA ASP A 171 6.34 -21.91 -7.82
C ASP A 171 4.83 -21.80 -7.99
N LEU A 172 4.14 -21.48 -6.90
CA LEU A 172 2.70 -21.28 -6.88
C LEU A 172 2.36 -19.79 -7.02
N SER A 173 1.26 -19.49 -7.71
CA SER A 173 0.97 -18.11 -8.11
C SER A 173 0.50 -17.27 -6.92
N PHE A 174 1.27 -16.26 -6.51
CA PHE A 174 0.80 -15.24 -5.57
C PHE A 174 1.56 -13.91 -5.70
N GLN A 175 1.05 -12.89 -5.03
CA GLN A 175 1.75 -11.63 -4.80
C GLN A 175 1.80 -11.33 -3.30
N SER A 176 2.93 -10.83 -2.81
CA SER A 176 3.05 -10.29 -1.45
C SER A 176 3.16 -8.78 -1.49
N PHE A 177 2.61 -8.13 -0.47
CA PHE A 177 2.67 -6.68 -0.32
C PHE A 177 3.25 -6.33 1.05
N VAL A 178 4.34 -5.57 1.03
CA VAL A 178 5.00 -5.07 2.23
C VAL A 178 5.03 -3.55 2.18
N GLY A 179 4.65 -2.90 3.26
CA GLY A 179 4.69 -1.44 3.34
C GLY A 179 4.94 -0.98 4.77
N ALA A 180 5.60 0.16 4.92
CA ALA A 180 5.43 0.91 6.17
C ALA A 180 3.97 1.40 6.23
N PRO A 181 3.37 1.58 7.42
CA PRO A 181 2.18 2.38 7.53
C PRO A 181 2.42 3.73 6.84
N ALA A 182 1.50 4.11 5.95
CA ALA A 182 1.50 5.45 5.41
C ALA A 182 1.46 6.46 6.55
N ALA A 183 2.07 7.62 6.34
CA ALA A 183 2.06 8.67 7.35
C ALA A 183 2.02 10.04 6.68
N TRP A 184 1.83 11.08 7.47
CA TRP A 184 2.05 12.46 7.07
C TRP A 184 2.62 13.23 8.25
N ARG A 185 3.42 14.26 7.96
CA ARG A 185 4.01 15.14 8.96
C ARG A 185 4.15 16.54 8.40
N HIS A 186 4.13 17.54 9.25
CA HIS A 186 4.60 18.87 8.86
C HIS A 186 6.13 18.83 8.65
N TYR A 187 6.65 19.68 7.76
CA TYR A 187 8.10 19.90 7.58
C TYR A 187 8.33 21.40 7.53
N GLY A 188 9.41 21.97 8.05
CA GLY A 188 9.68 23.42 8.00
C GLY A 188 8.77 24.31 8.85
N THR A 189 9.07 25.62 8.87
CA THR A 189 8.35 26.64 9.63
C THR A 189 7.57 27.56 8.69
N GLY A 190 6.28 27.76 8.99
CA GLY A 190 5.43 28.64 8.19
C GLY A 190 5.69 30.13 8.43
N HIS A 191 5.18 30.98 7.53
CA HIS A 191 5.19 32.43 7.74
C HIS A 191 3.82 32.89 8.31
N PRO A 192 3.80 33.68 9.41
CA PRO A 192 2.54 34.10 10.03
C PRO A 192 1.78 35.11 9.16
N GLY A 193 0.46 34.91 9.06
CA GLY A 193 -0.49 35.92 8.59
C GLY A 193 -1.17 36.65 9.75
N ARG A 194 -2.33 37.27 9.50
CA ARG A 194 -3.04 38.11 10.49
C ARG A 194 -3.36 37.40 11.81
N LEU A 195 -3.79 36.14 11.73
CA LEU A 195 -4.21 35.30 12.85
C LEU A 195 -3.17 34.22 13.18
N GLY A 196 -1.90 34.46 12.83
CA GLY A 196 -0.81 33.50 13.04
C GLY A 196 -0.49 32.67 11.80
N VAL A 197 0.26 31.60 12.00
CA VAL A 197 0.69 30.68 10.93
C VAL A 197 -0.53 29.83 10.52
N PRO A 198 -0.94 29.79 9.23
CA PRO A 198 -1.99 28.85 8.79
C PRO A 198 -1.63 27.37 9.09
N SER A 199 -2.52 26.42 8.81
CA SER A 199 -2.20 24.99 8.92
C SER A 199 -2.30 24.30 7.57
N LEU A 200 -1.57 23.20 7.38
CA LEU A 200 -1.72 22.33 6.21
C LEU A 200 -1.55 20.87 6.64
N SER A 201 -2.63 20.10 6.68
CA SER A 201 -2.64 18.71 7.13
C SER A 201 -3.35 17.79 6.15
N ALA A 202 -3.14 16.48 6.30
CA ALA A 202 -3.95 15.47 5.62
C ALA A 202 -5.02 14.92 6.59
N SER A 203 -6.21 14.62 6.07
CA SER A 203 -7.30 14.08 6.89
C SER A 203 -7.07 12.66 7.40
N ALA A 204 -6.19 11.91 6.74
CA ALA A 204 -5.81 10.54 7.06
C ALA A 204 -4.42 10.23 6.46
N PRO A 205 -3.73 9.17 6.92
CA PRO A 205 -2.56 8.65 6.23
C PRO A 205 -2.82 8.34 4.74
N PRO A 206 -1.89 8.70 3.83
CA PRO A 206 -2.05 8.49 2.39
C PRO A 206 -1.91 7.02 1.98
N GLN A 207 -3.01 6.37 1.61
CA GLN A 207 -3.00 4.99 1.11
C GLN A 207 -3.19 4.95 -0.41
N LEU A 208 -2.48 4.05 -1.10
CA LEU A 208 -2.65 3.85 -2.54
C LEU A 208 -4.09 3.42 -2.83
N GLY A 209 -4.76 4.06 -3.78
CA GLY A 209 -6.17 3.82 -4.11
C GLY A 209 -7.19 4.47 -3.18
N ALA A 210 -6.75 5.16 -2.13
CA ALA A 210 -7.64 5.90 -1.24
C ALA A 210 -7.87 7.35 -1.71
N SER A 211 -8.88 7.99 -1.14
CA SER A 211 -9.07 9.44 -1.23
C SER A 211 -8.96 10.05 0.15
N ILE A 212 -8.18 11.14 0.27
CA ILE A 212 -7.99 11.92 1.49
C ILE A 212 -8.29 13.39 1.22
N ASP A 213 -8.56 14.19 2.24
CA ASP A 213 -8.58 15.64 2.12
C ASP A 213 -7.21 16.22 2.51
N VAL A 214 -6.69 17.14 1.70
CA VAL A 214 -5.70 18.12 2.14
C VAL A 214 -6.44 19.29 2.77
N ILE A 215 -6.22 19.49 4.07
CA ILE A 215 -6.89 20.50 4.89
C ILE A 215 -5.98 21.71 4.98
N ALA A 216 -6.41 22.83 4.38
CA ALA A 216 -5.69 24.10 4.41
C ALA A 216 -6.40 25.07 5.37
N GLY A 217 -5.72 25.43 6.45
CA GLY A 217 -6.17 26.45 7.40
C GLY A 217 -6.07 27.87 6.83
N ASN A 218 -6.78 28.80 7.46
CA ASN A 218 -6.81 30.20 7.01
C ASN A 218 -6.39 31.17 8.12
N SER A 219 -5.27 31.85 7.92
CA SER A 219 -4.77 32.90 8.82
C SER A 219 -5.40 34.31 8.64
N SER A 220 -6.27 34.58 7.67
CA SER A 220 -6.71 35.96 7.36
C SER A 220 -7.99 36.37 8.10
N GLY A 221 -8.76 35.40 8.59
CA GLY A 221 -10.09 35.62 9.17
C GLY A 221 -11.20 35.92 8.15
N ALA A 222 -10.88 35.94 6.85
CA ALA A 222 -11.82 36.18 5.76
C ALA A 222 -11.60 35.17 4.63
N SER A 223 -12.60 34.98 3.77
CA SER A 223 -12.43 34.17 2.56
C SER A 223 -11.29 34.72 1.71
N SER A 224 -10.40 33.83 1.25
CA SER A 224 -9.17 34.18 0.53
C SER A 224 -8.89 33.14 -0.57
N THR A 225 -7.78 33.34 -1.27
CA THR A 225 -7.28 32.41 -2.29
C THR A 225 -5.87 32.00 -1.92
N ALA A 226 -5.58 30.70 -2.05
CA ALA A 226 -4.24 30.15 -1.88
C ALA A 226 -3.79 29.41 -3.13
N ALA A 227 -2.48 29.41 -3.37
CA ALA A 227 -1.82 28.42 -4.21
C ALA A 227 -1.47 27.22 -3.34
N LEU A 228 -1.96 26.03 -3.70
CA LEU A 228 -1.48 24.76 -3.19
C LEU A 228 -0.44 24.22 -4.16
N LEU A 229 0.80 24.14 -3.69
CA LEU A 229 1.97 23.69 -4.41
C LEU A 229 2.26 22.25 -4.02
N ALA A 230 2.66 21.43 -4.98
CA ALA A 230 3.01 20.04 -4.77
C ALA A 230 4.31 19.68 -5.51
N GLY A 231 5.11 18.79 -4.92
CA GLY A 231 6.40 18.35 -5.46
C GLY A 231 6.85 17.01 -4.88
N PHE A 232 7.96 16.49 -5.41
CA PHE A 232 8.53 15.19 -4.99
C PHE A 232 9.81 15.33 -4.17
N ALA A 233 10.27 16.56 -3.95
CA ALA A 233 11.43 16.88 -3.13
C ALA A 233 11.17 18.17 -2.32
N PRO A 234 11.74 18.28 -1.11
CA PRO A 234 11.81 19.56 -0.42
C PRO A 234 12.80 20.48 -1.16
N ASP A 235 12.63 21.77 -0.97
CA ASP A 235 13.52 22.81 -1.47
C ASP A 235 13.66 23.91 -0.41
N ASN A 236 14.47 24.93 -0.65
CA ASN A 236 14.53 26.13 0.17
C ASN A 236 14.89 27.35 -0.67
N LEU A 237 13.95 27.75 -1.53
CA LEU A 237 14.12 28.88 -2.43
C LEU A 237 13.51 30.14 -1.81
N ALA A 238 14.36 31.10 -1.46
CA ALA A 238 13.92 32.41 -0.97
C ALA A 238 13.02 33.10 -2.02
N THR A 239 11.90 33.69 -1.57
CA THR A 239 10.99 34.40 -2.48
C THR A 239 11.21 35.92 -2.44
N PRO A 240 10.96 36.67 -3.53
CA PRO A 240 11.07 38.14 -3.54
C PRO A 240 10.13 38.84 -2.55
N PHE A 241 9.13 38.13 -2.03
CA PHE A 241 8.08 38.64 -1.15
C PHE A 241 8.36 38.30 0.33
N GLY A 242 9.52 37.72 0.63
CA GLY A 242 9.85 37.19 1.95
C GLY A 242 9.47 35.72 2.13
N GLY A 243 10.13 35.05 3.07
CA GLY A 243 9.96 33.60 3.27
C GLY A 243 10.61 32.74 2.19
N ALA A 244 10.33 31.43 2.24
CA ALA A 244 10.89 30.44 1.33
C ALA A 244 9.83 29.49 0.76
N LEU A 245 10.01 29.15 -0.51
CA LEU A 245 9.37 28.01 -1.14
C LEU A 245 10.14 26.76 -0.70
N LEU A 246 9.45 25.88 0.03
CA LEU A 246 10.04 24.71 0.66
C LEU A 246 9.80 23.41 -0.12
N VAL A 247 9.19 23.53 -1.30
CA VAL A 247 8.90 22.41 -2.19
C VAL A 247 9.46 22.70 -3.58
N GLN A 248 10.11 21.71 -4.17
CA GLN A 248 10.44 21.76 -5.60
C GLN A 248 9.15 21.57 -6.40
N VAL A 249 8.54 22.67 -6.82
CA VAL A 249 7.18 22.69 -7.38
C VAL A 249 7.14 21.90 -8.69
N ALA A 250 6.40 20.79 -8.68
CA ALA A 250 6.05 20.02 -9.86
C ALA A 250 4.63 20.36 -10.36
N ALA A 251 3.73 20.76 -9.45
CA ALA A 251 2.37 21.16 -9.76
C ALA A 251 1.89 22.27 -8.82
N SER A 252 0.97 23.12 -9.30
CA SER A 252 0.34 24.18 -8.51
C SER A 252 -1.14 24.31 -8.82
N PHE A 253 -1.97 24.52 -7.80
CA PHE A 253 -3.41 24.68 -7.92
C PHE A 253 -3.87 25.92 -7.17
N THR A 254 -4.81 26.66 -7.73
CA THR A 254 -5.46 27.76 -7.01
C THR A 254 -6.69 27.23 -6.30
N ILE A 255 -6.75 27.38 -4.97
CA ILE A 255 -7.85 26.91 -4.14
C ILE A 255 -8.54 28.08 -3.42
N PRO A 256 -9.88 28.13 -3.40
CA PRO A 256 -10.59 29.04 -2.52
C PRO A 256 -10.42 28.55 -1.08
N VAL A 257 -10.06 29.46 -0.17
CA VAL A 257 -9.89 29.17 1.25
C VAL A 257 -10.89 30.03 2.04
N PRO A 258 -12.08 29.48 2.38
CA PRO A 258 -13.04 30.13 3.26
C PRO A 258 -12.41 30.56 4.59
N ALA A 259 -13.07 31.45 5.34
CA ALA A 259 -12.58 31.91 6.64
C ALA A 259 -12.27 30.77 7.63
N LEU A 260 -12.99 29.65 7.55
CA LEU A 260 -12.79 28.46 8.40
C LEU A 260 -11.78 27.44 7.82
N GLY A 261 -11.12 27.75 6.71
CA GLY A 261 -10.24 26.84 5.98
C GLY A 261 -10.92 26.11 4.82
N ALA A 262 -10.13 25.33 4.09
CA ALA A 262 -10.54 24.54 2.94
C ALA A 262 -10.21 23.05 3.11
N ARG A 263 -10.99 22.22 2.42
CA ARG A 263 -10.72 20.78 2.22
C ARG A 263 -10.58 20.54 0.74
N VAL A 264 -9.43 20.04 0.32
CA VAL A 264 -9.12 19.75 -1.08
C VAL A 264 -9.05 18.23 -1.22
N PRO A 265 -10.02 17.60 -1.89
CA PRO A 265 -9.98 16.16 -2.08
C PRO A 265 -8.79 15.77 -2.96
N LEU A 266 -8.04 14.76 -2.52
CA LEU A 266 -6.88 14.20 -3.17
C LEU A 266 -7.07 12.69 -3.33
N SER A 267 -7.22 12.24 -4.57
CA SER A 267 -7.25 10.82 -4.90
C SER A 267 -5.83 10.31 -5.17
N ILE A 268 -5.43 9.25 -4.48
CA ILE A 268 -4.12 8.63 -4.62
C ILE A 268 -4.27 7.42 -5.56
N PRO A 269 -3.56 7.36 -6.70
CA PRO A 269 -3.65 6.22 -7.60
C PRO A 269 -3.26 4.90 -6.91
N ALA A 270 -3.96 3.81 -7.23
CA ALA A 270 -3.65 2.47 -6.76
C ALA A 270 -2.56 1.81 -7.63
N THR A 271 -1.40 2.46 -7.75
CA THR A 271 -0.29 1.97 -8.58
C THR A 271 0.92 1.68 -7.71
N SER A 272 1.49 0.48 -7.85
CA SER A 272 2.68 0.08 -7.10
C SER A 272 3.90 0.95 -7.42
N SER A 273 3.91 1.68 -8.53
CA SER A 273 4.95 2.67 -8.86
C SER A 273 5.02 3.85 -7.90
N LEU A 274 3.96 4.11 -7.11
CA LEU A 274 3.93 5.18 -6.10
C LEU A 274 4.43 4.72 -4.73
N CYS A 275 4.91 3.49 -4.64
CA CYS A 275 5.49 2.97 -3.42
C CYS A 275 6.79 3.65 -3.02
N GLY A 276 6.89 4.02 -1.76
CA GLY A 276 8.03 4.77 -1.23
C GLY A 276 8.08 6.23 -1.69
N VAL A 277 7.13 6.70 -2.50
CA VAL A 277 7.13 8.07 -3.01
C VAL A 277 6.69 9.03 -1.92
N SER A 278 7.47 10.06 -1.66
CA SER A 278 7.03 11.19 -0.82
C SER A 278 6.49 12.32 -1.68
N VAL A 279 5.32 12.85 -1.31
CA VAL A 279 4.78 14.07 -1.90
C VAL A 279 4.85 15.18 -0.87
N PHE A 280 5.41 16.31 -1.27
CA PHE A 280 5.55 17.51 -0.47
C PHE A 280 4.50 18.50 -0.93
N PHE A 281 3.71 19.02 0.00
CA PHE A 281 2.76 20.08 -0.25
C PHE A 281 3.23 21.37 0.43
N GLN A 282 2.90 22.51 -0.16
CA GLN A 282 3.01 23.82 0.47
C GLN A 282 1.82 24.68 0.08
N SER A 283 1.21 25.39 1.01
CA SER A 283 0.20 26.41 0.69
C SER A 283 0.82 27.80 0.79
N ALA A 284 0.56 28.65 -0.20
CA ALA A 284 0.94 30.05 -0.23
C ALA A 284 -0.33 30.89 -0.42
N LYS A 285 -0.62 31.80 0.50
CA LYS A 285 -1.91 32.51 0.55
C LYS A 285 -1.70 34.00 0.66
N ILE A 286 -2.55 34.76 -0.02
CA ILE A 286 -2.60 36.23 0.12
C ILE A 286 -3.34 36.57 1.42
N ASP A 287 -2.67 37.30 2.30
CA ASP A 287 -3.14 37.70 3.63
C ASP A 287 -2.73 39.15 3.91
N GLY A 288 -3.70 40.08 3.91
CA GLY A 288 -3.42 41.50 4.12
C GLY A 288 -2.83 41.84 5.49
N GLY A 289 -2.84 40.90 6.46
CA GLY A 289 -2.17 41.07 7.76
C GLY A 289 -0.82 40.37 7.87
N ALA A 290 -0.29 39.74 6.81
CA ALA A 290 1.07 39.20 6.83
C ALA A 290 2.11 40.31 6.74
N THR A 291 3.15 40.23 7.59
CA THR A 291 4.17 41.27 7.74
C THR A 291 5.10 41.41 6.53
N LEU A 292 5.22 40.36 5.71
CA LEU A 292 6.02 40.37 4.48
C LEU A 292 5.10 40.26 3.26
N ALA A 293 4.95 41.38 2.55
CA ALA A 293 4.28 41.50 1.25
C ALA A 293 2.91 40.81 1.14
N SER A 294 2.17 40.72 2.25
CA SER A 294 0.86 40.08 2.32
C SER A 294 0.83 38.59 1.93
N LEU A 295 1.91 37.82 2.16
CA LEU A 295 1.94 36.36 1.92
C LEU A 295 2.16 35.56 3.21
N SER A 296 1.39 34.48 3.39
CA SER A 296 1.68 33.44 4.39
C SER A 296 1.92 32.08 3.72
N PHE A 297 2.91 31.33 4.23
CA PHE A 297 3.37 30.06 3.68
C PHE A 297 3.24 28.94 4.71
N LEU A 298 2.84 27.73 4.30
CA LEU A 298 3.08 26.51 5.09
C LEU A 298 3.40 25.25 4.29
N PRO A 299 4.51 24.60 4.60
CA PRO A 299 4.82 23.22 4.17
C PRO A 299 4.08 22.09 4.96
N SER A 300 3.79 20.97 4.27
CA SER A 300 3.31 19.68 4.83
C SER A 300 3.70 18.48 3.96
N GLN A 301 4.24 17.41 4.54
CA GLN A 301 4.79 16.23 3.86
C GLN A 301 3.84 15.04 4.00
N VAL A 302 3.59 14.35 2.89
CA VAL A 302 2.72 13.18 2.79
C VAL A 302 3.54 12.02 2.17
N PRO A 303 4.24 11.19 2.97
CA PRO A 303 4.90 9.98 2.47
C PRO A 303 3.90 8.90 2.07
N ALA A 304 3.91 8.49 0.81
CA ALA A 304 3.34 7.22 0.38
C ALA A 304 4.37 6.11 0.70
N THR A 305 4.13 5.41 1.81
CA THR A 305 4.66 4.07 2.13
C THR A 305 6.08 3.71 1.65
N ARG A 306 7.11 4.41 2.17
CA ARG A 306 8.37 3.85 2.73
C ARG A 306 9.15 5.01 3.37
N GLY A 307 9.77 4.75 4.53
CA GLY A 307 10.42 5.76 5.35
C GLY A 307 11.52 6.54 4.62
N THR A 308 11.38 7.87 4.60
CA THR A 308 12.54 8.76 4.65
C THR A 308 12.27 9.82 5.70
N LEU A 309 13.05 9.69 6.77
CA LEU A 309 13.24 10.64 7.85
C LEU A 309 14.06 11.82 7.32
N ALA A 310 13.59 13.04 7.52
CA ALA A 310 14.34 14.30 7.47
C ALA A 310 13.40 15.33 8.11
N VAL A 311 13.47 15.59 9.42
CA VAL A 311 14.52 16.26 10.21
C VAL A 311 14.73 17.70 9.74
N ASP A 312 14.13 18.59 10.54
CA ASP A 312 14.57 19.91 10.96
C ASP A 312 15.60 20.66 10.12
N LEU A 313 15.19 21.87 9.73
CA LEU A 313 15.98 23.09 9.92
C LEU A 313 15.10 24.12 10.63
#